data_AF-A0A2A9E1H0-F1
#
_entry.id   AF-A0A2A9E1H0-F1
#
_cell.length_a   1.000
_cell.length_b   1.000
_cell.length_c   1.000
_cell.angle_alpha   90.00
_cell.angle_beta   90.00
_cell.angle_gamma   90.00
#
_symmetry.space_group_name_H-M   'P 1'
#
loop_
_entity.id
_entity.type
_entity.pdbx_description
1 polymer ?
#
loop_
_entity_poly.entity_id
_entity_poly.type
_entity_poly.pdbx_seq_one_letter_code
_entity_poly.pdbx_strand_id
1 'polypeptide(L)'
;MKMPFSRRPEPVPIPEGVTERWSAEDNAVVVTLPFDASGRDASATADSVSADVVATVNAVQAGEFGHSIPDGATNAGVRIEIHTGVVPLGPLAQRRVEILQERLGVSIPLSVRTDEAPPVPEVVEPEPVAAPAPVAVVAAPSVPVVEPAPPEPQPTAGLVAAAYVWDDEKEHLRAEIVYLGDDDADAQTQVDVRTLVELTIGALGSPATRAQIPAEAPAGHPVWLTVVVNEDAVGPLTEKMFEDGEDQFDGTRVDFVVVTEPRATIVEMLAQR
;
A
#
# COMPACT_ATOMS: atom_id res chain seq x y z
N MET A 1 -7.09 -45.02 -1.05
CA MET A 1 -7.35 -43.78 -0.29
C MET A 1 -7.65 -42.67 -1.28
N LYS A 2 -8.86 -42.11 -1.24
CA LYS A 2 -9.25 -40.94 -2.05
C LYS A 2 -8.77 -39.70 -1.29
N MET A 3 -7.93 -38.89 -1.93
CA MET A 3 -7.51 -37.58 -1.40
C MET A 3 -8.75 -36.67 -1.30
N PRO A 4 -8.99 -36.00 -0.16
CA PRO A 4 -10.11 -35.07 -0.03
C PRO A 4 -9.74 -33.71 -0.63
N PHE A 5 -10.60 -33.27 -1.56
CA PHE A 5 -10.98 -31.88 -1.82
C PHE A 5 -9.87 -30.84 -1.99
N SER A 6 -9.44 -30.63 -3.24
CA SER A 6 -9.13 -29.28 -3.72
C SER A 6 -10.38 -28.43 -3.53
N ARG A 7 -10.44 -27.63 -2.46
CA ARG A 7 -11.39 -26.51 -2.41
C ARG A 7 -11.00 -25.57 -3.54
N ARG A 8 -11.80 -25.54 -4.59
CA ARG A 8 -11.77 -24.45 -5.56
C ARG A 8 -11.95 -23.17 -4.72
N PRO A 9 -11.04 -22.17 -4.82
CA PRO A 9 -11.26 -20.90 -4.15
C PRO A 9 -12.66 -20.41 -4.51
N GLU A 10 -13.42 -19.94 -3.52
CA GLU A 10 -14.69 -19.27 -3.82
C GLU A 10 -14.41 -18.12 -4.80
N PRO A 11 -15.27 -17.91 -5.80
CA PRO A 11 -15.07 -16.83 -6.75
C PRO A 11 -15.09 -15.51 -5.99
N VAL A 12 -13.93 -14.86 -5.92
CA VAL A 12 -13.83 -13.50 -5.39
C VAL A 12 -14.71 -12.62 -6.28
N PRO A 13 -15.70 -11.92 -5.72
CA PRO A 13 -16.59 -11.09 -6.52
C PRO A 13 -15.77 -10.01 -7.25
N ILE A 14 -16.11 -9.76 -8.51
CA ILE A 14 -15.51 -8.69 -9.30
C ILE A 14 -15.83 -7.36 -8.59
N PRO A 15 -14.85 -6.46 -8.39
CA PRO A 15 -15.11 -5.15 -7.81
C PRO A 15 -16.20 -4.38 -8.58
N GLU A 16 -16.93 -3.51 -7.88
CA GLU A 16 -18.02 -2.77 -8.50
C GLU A 16 -17.49 -1.79 -9.56
N GLY A 17 -18.18 -1.69 -10.70
CA GLY A 17 -17.85 -0.71 -11.74
C GLY A 17 -16.65 -1.07 -12.63
N VAL A 18 -16.05 -2.26 -12.48
CA VAL A 18 -15.03 -2.74 -13.43
C VAL A 18 -15.65 -2.88 -14.82
N THR A 19 -14.96 -2.35 -15.83
CA THR A 19 -15.37 -2.41 -17.24
C THR A 19 -14.26 -2.92 -18.13
N GLU A 20 -14.58 -3.43 -19.31
CA GLU A 20 -13.57 -3.81 -20.32
C GLU A 20 -13.77 -3.09 -21.65
N ARG A 21 -12.67 -2.86 -22.36
CA ARG A 21 -12.67 -2.33 -23.74
C ARG A 21 -11.57 -2.97 -24.56
N TRP A 22 -11.80 -3.13 -25.86
CA TRP A 22 -10.76 -3.52 -26.80
C TRP A 22 -9.84 -2.33 -27.13
N SER A 23 -8.53 -2.54 -27.03
CA SER A 23 -7.50 -1.66 -27.55
C SER A 23 -6.87 -2.29 -28.79
N ALA A 24 -7.17 -1.72 -29.97
CA ALA A 24 -6.60 -2.19 -31.23
C ALA A 24 -5.10 -1.86 -31.34
N GLU A 25 -4.64 -0.79 -30.69
CA GLU A 25 -3.24 -0.38 -30.65
C GLU A 25 -2.39 -1.37 -29.85
N ASP A 26 -2.89 -1.78 -28.69
CA ASP A 26 -2.18 -2.72 -27.80
C ASP A 26 -2.48 -4.19 -28.14
N ASN A 27 -3.39 -4.45 -29.09
CA ASN A 27 -3.96 -5.78 -29.37
C ASN A 27 -4.38 -6.51 -28.08
N ALA A 28 -5.09 -5.80 -27.21
CA ALA A 28 -5.40 -6.26 -25.86
C ALA A 28 -6.76 -5.76 -25.36
N VAL A 29 -7.35 -6.51 -24.44
CA VAL A 29 -8.50 -6.06 -23.64
C VAL A 29 -7.98 -5.23 -22.47
N VAL A 30 -8.40 -3.98 -22.38
CA VAL A 30 -8.11 -3.09 -21.25
C VAL A 30 -9.27 -3.18 -20.26
N VAL A 31 -8.98 -3.75 -19.10
CA VAL A 31 -9.90 -3.84 -17.96
C VAL A 31 -9.67 -2.62 -17.07
N THR A 32 -10.66 -1.73 -17.00
CA THR A 32 -10.62 -0.52 -16.19
C THR A 32 -11.21 -0.79 -14.82
N LEU A 33 -10.38 -0.70 -13.79
CA LEU A 33 -10.76 -0.80 -12.38
C LEU A 33 -10.92 0.62 -11.81
N PRO A 34 -12.15 1.10 -11.56
CA PRO A 34 -12.33 2.36 -10.85
C PRO A 34 -11.87 2.21 -9.40
N PHE A 35 -11.12 3.19 -8.89
CA PHE A 35 -10.63 3.18 -7.52
C PHE A 35 -10.71 4.56 -6.86
N ASP A 36 -11.27 4.64 -5.66
CA ASP A 36 -11.35 5.89 -4.89
C ASP A 36 -10.09 6.08 -4.03
N ALA A 37 -9.20 6.95 -4.46
CA ALA A 37 -7.97 7.28 -3.75
C ALA A 37 -8.14 8.33 -2.64
N SER A 38 -9.36 8.81 -2.38
CA SER A 38 -9.62 9.90 -1.42
C SER A 38 -9.71 9.45 0.06
N GLY A 39 -9.47 8.17 0.33
CA GLY A 39 -9.45 7.60 1.68
C GLY A 39 -8.48 8.33 2.61
N ARG A 40 -8.92 8.58 3.85
CA ARG A 40 -8.09 9.27 4.87
C ARG A 40 -7.05 8.34 5.51
N ASP A 41 -7.35 7.05 5.55
CA ASP A 41 -6.44 6.02 6.04
C ASP A 41 -5.64 5.46 4.85
N ALA A 42 -4.35 5.77 4.82
CA ALA A 42 -3.45 5.35 3.75
C ALA A 42 -3.26 3.82 3.73
N SER A 43 -3.28 3.16 4.89
CA SER A 43 -3.15 1.70 4.98
C SER A 43 -4.39 1.04 4.42
N ALA A 44 -5.56 1.41 4.90
CA ALA A 44 -6.82 0.88 4.40
C ALA A 44 -7.00 1.13 2.89
N THR A 45 -6.57 2.29 2.39
CA THR A 45 -6.59 2.61 0.95
C THR A 45 -5.64 1.69 0.17
N ALA A 46 -4.44 1.43 0.70
CA ALA A 46 -3.47 0.52 0.08
C ALA A 46 -3.94 -0.95 0.12
N ASP A 47 -4.57 -1.38 1.20
CA ASP A 47 -5.22 -2.69 1.32
C ASP A 47 -6.33 -2.85 0.30
N SER A 48 -7.23 -1.86 0.21
CA SER A 48 -8.36 -1.89 -0.73
C SER A 48 -7.88 -2.00 -2.18
N VAL A 49 -6.93 -1.15 -2.61
CA VAL A 49 -6.44 -1.21 -4.00
C VAL A 49 -5.80 -2.55 -4.31
N SER A 50 -5.10 -3.15 -3.34
CA SER A 50 -4.46 -4.45 -3.52
C SER A 50 -5.50 -5.56 -3.65
N ALA A 51 -6.50 -5.57 -2.78
CA ALA A 51 -7.59 -6.53 -2.81
C ALA A 51 -8.37 -6.44 -4.13
N ASP A 52 -8.69 -5.23 -4.59
CA ASP A 52 -9.45 -5.00 -5.82
C ASP A 52 -8.65 -5.43 -7.07
N VAL A 53 -7.35 -5.15 -7.11
CA VAL A 53 -6.48 -5.62 -8.20
C VAL A 53 -6.39 -7.15 -8.20
N VAL A 54 -6.19 -7.79 -7.04
CA VAL A 54 -6.12 -9.25 -6.95
C VAL A 54 -7.46 -9.89 -7.36
N ALA A 55 -8.59 -9.34 -6.93
CA ALA A 55 -9.91 -9.78 -7.34
C ALA A 55 -10.08 -9.68 -8.86
N THR A 56 -9.66 -8.55 -9.45
CA THR A 56 -9.73 -8.33 -10.90
C THR A 56 -8.84 -9.31 -11.67
N VAL A 57 -7.61 -9.56 -11.19
CA VAL A 57 -6.70 -10.55 -11.79
C VAL A 57 -7.30 -11.95 -11.75
N ASN A 58 -7.90 -12.34 -10.63
CA ASN A 58 -8.56 -13.65 -10.50
C ASN A 58 -9.72 -13.78 -11.49
N ALA A 59 -10.50 -12.72 -11.68
CA ALA A 59 -11.59 -12.70 -12.66
C ALA A 59 -11.09 -12.77 -14.11
N VAL A 60 -9.97 -12.11 -14.43
CA VAL A 60 -9.28 -12.25 -15.73
C VAL A 60 -8.84 -13.71 -15.95
N GLN A 61 -8.21 -14.33 -14.96
CA GLN A 61 -7.76 -15.73 -15.04
C GLN A 61 -8.92 -16.73 -15.11
N ALA A 62 -10.07 -16.39 -14.52
CA ALA A 62 -11.30 -17.18 -14.61
C ALA A 62 -12.00 -17.05 -15.98
N GLY A 63 -11.58 -16.10 -16.84
CA GLY A 63 -12.16 -15.88 -18.16
C GLY A 63 -13.41 -15.02 -18.15
N GLU A 64 -13.64 -14.21 -17.11
CA GLU A 64 -14.77 -13.28 -17.02
C GLU A 64 -14.60 -12.06 -17.93
N PHE A 65 -13.40 -11.85 -18.48
CA PHE A 65 -13.06 -10.78 -19.41
C PHE A 65 -12.58 -11.35 -20.76
N GLY A 66 -12.78 -10.61 -21.84
CA GLY A 66 -12.47 -11.06 -23.21
C GLY A 66 -13.62 -10.91 -24.21
N HIS A 67 -14.78 -10.45 -23.77
CA HIS A 67 -16.00 -10.34 -24.59
C HIS A 67 -15.91 -9.25 -25.67
N SER A 68 -15.04 -8.27 -25.44
CA SER A 68 -14.76 -7.16 -26.35
C SER A 68 -13.77 -7.50 -27.48
N ILE A 69 -13.16 -8.70 -27.48
CA ILE A 69 -12.22 -9.12 -28.52
C ILE A 69 -12.95 -9.28 -29.86
N PRO A 70 -12.55 -8.57 -30.94
CA PRO A 70 -13.21 -8.69 -32.23
C PRO A 70 -12.92 -10.04 -32.90
N ASP A 71 -13.89 -10.52 -33.68
CA ASP A 71 -13.75 -11.77 -34.44
C ASP A 71 -12.51 -11.76 -35.34
N GLY A 72 -11.69 -12.81 -35.22
CA GLY A 72 -10.45 -12.97 -35.99
C GLY A 72 -9.20 -12.35 -35.36
N ALA A 73 -9.30 -11.69 -34.19
CA ALA A 73 -8.13 -11.28 -33.43
C ALA A 73 -7.35 -12.52 -32.95
N THR A 74 -6.02 -12.48 -33.09
CA THR A 74 -5.12 -13.55 -32.63
C THR A 74 -4.09 -12.97 -31.68
N ASN A 75 -3.65 -13.77 -30.70
CA ASN A 75 -2.70 -13.35 -29.66
C ASN A 75 -3.15 -12.11 -28.88
N ALA A 76 -4.45 -11.98 -28.61
CA ALA A 76 -5.00 -10.89 -27.82
C ALA A 76 -4.52 -11.00 -26.35
N GLY A 77 -3.96 -9.92 -25.82
CA GLY A 77 -3.56 -9.82 -24.41
C GLY A 77 -4.67 -9.26 -23.50
N VAL A 78 -4.40 -9.20 -22.20
CA VAL A 78 -5.24 -8.49 -21.22
C VAL A 78 -4.36 -7.55 -20.40
N ARG A 79 -4.82 -6.32 -20.20
CA ARG A 79 -4.17 -5.28 -19.38
C ARG A 79 -5.17 -4.76 -18.36
N ILE A 80 -4.70 -4.44 -17.16
CA ILE A 80 -5.49 -3.80 -16.11
C ILE A 80 -5.08 -2.33 -15.97
N GLU A 81 -6.04 -1.43 -15.94
CA GLU A 81 -5.86 0.00 -15.72
C GLU A 81 -6.64 0.43 -14.47
N ILE A 82 -5.93 0.87 -13.43
CA ILE A 82 -6.53 1.45 -12.22
C ILE A 82 -6.85 2.91 -12.51
N HIS A 83 -8.12 3.30 -12.47
CA HIS A 83 -8.57 4.66 -12.74
C HIS A 83 -8.94 5.36 -11.43
N THR A 84 -8.12 6.34 -11.02
CA THR A 84 -8.27 7.00 -9.71
C THR A 84 -9.06 8.31 -9.78
N GLY A 85 -9.67 8.62 -10.92
CA GLY A 85 -10.25 9.92 -11.18
C GLY A 85 -9.20 11.03 -11.04
N VAL A 86 -9.54 12.13 -10.37
CA VAL A 86 -8.66 13.30 -10.21
C VAL A 86 -7.73 13.24 -8.99
N VAL A 87 -7.90 12.24 -8.12
CA VAL A 87 -7.09 12.08 -6.90
C VAL A 87 -5.98 11.08 -7.20
N PRO A 88 -4.69 11.46 -7.09
CA PRO A 88 -3.59 10.53 -7.27
C PRO A 88 -3.53 9.53 -6.10
N LEU A 89 -2.97 8.35 -6.34
CA LEU A 89 -2.69 7.40 -5.26
C LEU A 89 -1.71 8.01 -4.25
N GLY A 90 -1.97 7.77 -2.97
CA GLY A 90 -0.99 8.02 -1.92
C GLY A 90 0.24 7.10 -2.08
N PRO A 91 1.39 7.46 -1.46
CA PRO A 91 2.65 6.72 -1.66
C PRO A 91 2.57 5.23 -1.35
N LEU A 92 1.83 4.83 -0.32
CA LEU A 92 1.69 3.43 0.07
C LEU A 92 0.86 2.64 -0.96
N ALA A 93 -0.29 3.18 -1.37
CA ALA A 93 -1.12 2.59 -2.41
C ALA A 93 -0.36 2.50 -3.75
N GLN A 94 0.39 3.54 -4.11
CA GLN A 94 1.26 3.55 -5.29
C GLN A 94 2.31 2.43 -5.22
N ARG A 95 2.99 2.27 -4.08
CA ARG A 95 4.02 1.24 -3.91
C ARG A 95 3.43 -0.17 -3.97
N ARG A 96 2.23 -0.38 -3.44
CA ARG A 96 1.55 -1.67 -3.56
C ARG A 96 1.20 -2.00 -5.02
N VAL A 97 0.75 -1.00 -5.78
CA VAL A 97 0.54 -1.18 -7.22
C VAL A 97 1.85 -1.51 -7.94
N GLU A 98 2.98 -0.88 -7.60
CA GLU A 98 4.29 -1.23 -8.16
C GLU A 98 4.71 -2.67 -7.83
N ILE A 99 4.50 -3.13 -6.61
CA ILE A 99 4.79 -4.52 -6.21
C ILE A 99 3.91 -5.49 -7.01
N LEU A 100 2.63 -5.15 -7.20
CA LEU A 100 1.72 -5.95 -8.01
C LEU A 100 2.11 -5.93 -9.50
N GLN A 101 2.58 -4.80 -10.03
CA GLN A 101 3.15 -4.70 -11.37
C GLN A 101 4.37 -5.62 -11.53
N GLU A 102 5.29 -5.63 -10.56
CA GLU A 102 6.45 -6.53 -10.55
C GLU A 102 6.01 -8.01 -10.52
N ARG A 103 5.01 -8.34 -9.70
CA ARG A 103 4.48 -9.71 -9.56
C ARG A 103 3.75 -10.22 -10.80
N LEU A 104 2.94 -9.37 -11.43
CA LEU A 104 2.20 -9.73 -12.65
C LEU A 104 3.09 -9.75 -13.89
N GLY A 105 4.18 -8.97 -13.87
CA GLY A 105 5.17 -8.91 -14.92
C GLY A 105 4.55 -8.60 -16.29
N VAL A 106 5.01 -9.33 -17.31
CA VAL A 106 4.53 -9.17 -18.71
C VAL A 106 3.19 -9.88 -18.94
N SER A 107 2.78 -10.77 -18.03
CA SER A 107 1.62 -11.65 -18.25
C SER A 107 0.29 -10.90 -18.19
N ILE A 108 0.14 -9.95 -17.27
CA ILE A 108 -1.00 -9.04 -17.19
C ILE A 108 -0.46 -7.65 -16.84
N PRO A 109 -0.16 -6.79 -17.83
CA PRO A 109 0.33 -5.46 -17.55
C PRO A 109 -0.66 -4.68 -16.69
N LEU A 110 -0.15 -3.98 -15.67
CA LEU A 110 -0.93 -3.16 -14.74
C LEU A 110 -0.46 -1.71 -14.82
N SER A 111 -1.38 -0.75 -14.95
CA SER A 111 -1.07 0.67 -15.00
C SER A 111 -2.03 1.50 -14.15
N VAL A 112 -1.59 2.67 -13.68
CA VAL A 112 -2.43 3.65 -12.98
C VAL A 112 -2.71 4.81 -13.93
N ARG A 113 -3.97 5.23 -13.99
CA ARG A 113 -4.43 6.42 -14.70
C ARG A 113 -5.12 7.37 -13.72
N THR A 114 -4.61 8.59 -13.66
CA THR A 114 -5.22 9.70 -12.91
C THR A 114 -5.56 10.80 -13.92
N ASP A 115 -6.80 11.28 -13.89
CA ASP A 115 -7.25 12.40 -14.71
C ASP A 115 -6.73 13.72 -14.14
N GLU A 116 -6.49 14.70 -15.01
CA GLU A 116 -6.06 16.04 -14.62
C GLU A 116 -7.20 16.78 -13.91
N ALA A 117 -6.92 17.34 -12.74
CA ALA A 117 -7.90 18.17 -12.02
C ALA A 117 -8.22 19.42 -12.84
N PRO A 118 -9.51 19.79 -13.02
CA PRO A 118 -9.85 21.03 -13.72
C PRO A 118 -9.24 22.23 -12.97
N PRO A 119 -8.73 23.26 -13.69
CA PRO A 119 -8.10 24.41 -13.06
C PRO A 119 -9.09 25.09 -12.10
N VAL A 120 -8.68 25.24 -10.84
CA VAL A 120 -9.47 25.92 -9.81
C VAL A 120 -9.59 27.39 -10.22
N PRO A 121 -10.80 27.98 -10.33
CA PRO A 121 -10.93 29.40 -10.63
C PRO A 121 -10.30 30.21 -9.50
N GLU A 122 -9.36 31.08 -9.87
CA GLU A 122 -8.65 32.01 -9.00
C GLU A 122 -9.68 32.86 -8.22
N VAL A 123 -9.75 32.63 -6.91
CA VAL A 123 -10.64 33.39 -6.02
C VAL A 123 -10.07 34.80 -5.88
N VAL A 124 -10.66 35.75 -6.59
CA VAL A 124 -10.40 37.18 -6.41
C VAL A 124 -10.83 37.57 -4.99
N GLU A 125 -9.88 37.94 -4.13
CA GLU A 125 -10.16 38.52 -2.81
C GLU A 125 -11.00 39.80 -2.94
N PRO A 126 -12.16 39.93 -2.26
CA PRO A 126 -12.84 41.22 -2.16
C PRO A 126 -12.33 42.01 -0.93
N GLU A 127 -11.96 43.28 -1.16
CA GLU A 127 -11.66 44.30 -0.15
C GLU A 127 -12.81 44.51 0.87
N PRO A 128 -12.52 45.00 2.10
CA PRO A 128 -13.49 45.05 3.18
C PRO A 128 -14.44 46.25 3.03
N VAL A 129 -15.73 45.98 2.84
CA VAL A 129 -16.79 46.99 2.91
C VAL A 129 -17.79 46.63 4.00
N ALA A 130 -18.08 47.65 4.81
CA ALA A 130 -18.87 47.63 6.04
C ALA A 130 -20.28 47.02 5.93
N ALA A 131 -20.73 46.44 7.05
CA ALA A 131 -22.04 45.84 7.27
C ALA A 131 -23.23 46.77 6.95
N PRO A 132 -24.40 46.17 6.63
CA PRO A 132 -25.45 46.12 7.65
C PRO A 132 -26.19 44.76 7.77
N ALA A 133 -26.81 44.56 8.94
CA ALA A 133 -27.54 43.37 9.43
C ALA A 133 -28.98 43.24 8.86
N PRO A 134 -29.85 42.34 9.38
CA PRO A 134 -29.84 40.87 9.31
C PRO A 134 -31.16 40.33 8.69
N VAL A 135 -31.15 39.22 7.94
CA VAL A 135 -32.40 38.57 7.48
C VAL A 135 -32.32 37.04 7.52
N ALA A 136 -33.30 36.47 8.24
CA ALA A 136 -33.85 35.11 8.18
C ALA A 136 -32.90 33.91 8.33
N VAL A 137 -32.86 33.39 9.56
CA VAL A 137 -32.43 32.02 9.88
C VAL A 137 -33.42 31.04 9.23
N VAL A 138 -32.99 30.39 8.15
CA VAL A 138 -33.60 29.15 7.67
C VAL A 138 -32.87 28.01 8.37
N ALA A 139 -33.61 27.17 9.09
CA ALA A 139 -33.09 26.04 9.83
C ALA A 139 -32.33 25.08 8.90
N ALA A 140 -31.01 24.99 9.09
CA ALA A 140 -30.19 23.93 8.51
C ALA A 140 -30.50 22.61 9.24
N PRO A 141 -30.51 21.46 8.54
CA PRO A 141 -30.67 20.17 9.17
C PRO A 141 -29.50 19.93 10.14
N SER A 142 -29.83 19.50 11.36
CA SER A 142 -28.85 19.10 12.37
C SER A 142 -27.98 17.96 11.83
N VAL A 143 -26.76 18.29 11.41
CA VAL A 143 -25.69 17.29 11.27
C VAL A 143 -25.40 16.79 12.69
N PRO A 144 -25.45 15.48 12.96
CA PRO A 144 -25.02 14.97 14.25
C PRO A 144 -23.55 15.37 14.42
N VAL A 145 -23.26 16.14 15.46
CA VAL A 145 -21.90 16.41 15.91
C VAL A 145 -21.36 15.07 16.39
N VAL A 146 -20.69 14.35 15.48
CA VAL A 146 -19.81 13.26 15.85
C VAL A 146 -18.71 13.91 16.67
N GLU A 147 -18.68 13.57 17.96
CA GLU A 147 -17.58 13.89 18.86
C GLU A 147 -16.27 13.50 18.14
N PRO A 148 -15.32 14.43 17.92
CA PRO A 148 -14.10 14.10 17.19
C PRO A 148 -13.39 12.99 17.96
N ALA A 149 -13.19 11.86 17.29
CA ALA A 149 -12.35 10.79 17.82
C ALA A 149 -11.03 11.41 18.28
N PRO A 150 -10.46 10.96 19.43
CA PRO A 150 -9.16 11.43 19.85
C PRO A 150 -8.17 11.29 18.68
N PRO A 151 -7.37 12.32 18.38
CA PRO A 151 -6.46 12.28 17.25
C PRO A 151 -5.54 11.08 17.41
N GLU A 152 -5.41 10.26 16.37
CA GLU A 152 -4.41 9.21 16.33
C GLU A 152 -3.02 9.81 16.63
N PRO A 153 -2.15 9.08 17.36
CA PRO A 153 -0.79 9.53 17.60
C PRO A 153 -0.10 9.84 16.27
N GLN A 154 0.64 10.95 16.22
CA GLN A 154 1.43 11.30 15.05
C GLN A 154 2.80 10.61 15.12
N PRO A 155 3.42 10.27 13.99
CA PRO A 155 4.75 9.69 13.99
C PRO A 155 5.76 10.59 14.70
N THR A 156 6.61 9.99 15.51
CA THR A 156 7.72 10.66 16.18
C THR A 156 8.61 11.33 15.13
N ALA A 157 9.01 12.57 15.39
CA ALA A 157 9.87 13.30 14.47
C ALA A 157 11.25 12.65 14.36
N GLY A 158 11.79 12.59 13.14
CA GLY A 158 13.16 12.11 12.91
C GLY A 158 13.30 10.60 12.79
N LEU A 159 12.21 9.85 12.60
CA LEU A 159 12.28 8.46 12.16
C LEU A 159 12.95 8.38 10.78
N VAL A 160 13.92 7.48 10.64
CA VAL A 160 14.70 7.29 9.41
C VAL A 160 14.61 5.83 8.98
N ALA A 161 14.52 5.60 7.68
CA ALA A 161 14.58 4.26 7.10
C ALA A 161 15.81 3.48 7.57
N ALA A 162 15.64 2.18 7.83
CA ALA A 162 16.77 1.30 8.04
C ALA A 162 17.58 1.16 6.73
N ALA A 163 18.90 1.09 6.86
CA ALA A 163 19.79 0.90 5.73
C ALA A 163 19.76 -0.56 5.27
N TYR A 164 19.64 -0.76 3.95
CA TYR A 164 19.83 -2.07 3.37
C TYR A 164 21.30 -2.40 3.19
N VAL A 165 21.65 -3.64 3.52
CA VAL A 165 22.97 -4.21 3.31
C VAL A 165 22.79 -5.50 2.52
N TRP A 166 23.65 -5.73 1.52
CA TRP A 166 23.69 -7.02 0.83
C TRP A 166 24.43 -8.05 1.68
N ASP A 167 23.84 -9.23 1.84
CA ASP A 167 24.45 -10.38 2.49
C ASP A 167 24.98 -11.33 1.42
N ASP A 168 26.30 -11.30 1.18
CA ASP A 168 26.94 -12.14 0.16
C ASP A 168 26.84 -13.64 0.45
N GLU A 169 26.76 -14.04 1.72
CA GLU A 169 26.71 -15.46 2.08
C GLU A 169 25.33 -16.07 1.81
N LYS A 170 24.28 -15.26 1.95
CA LYS A 170 22.88 -15.70 1.82
C LYS A 170 22.17 -15.15 0.58
N GLU A 171 22.87 -14.38 -0.24
CA GLU A 171 22.39 -13.77 -1.48
C GLU A 171 21.08 -12.98 -1.33
N HIS A 172 20.96 -12.17 -0.28
CA HIS A 172 19.78 -11.36 -0.01
C HIS A 172 20.12 -9.94 0.44
N LEU A 173 19.15 -9.03 0.33
CA LEU A 173 19.20 -7.74 1.01
C LEU A 173 18.66 -7.89 2.42
N ARG A 174 19.32 -7.29 3.40
CA ARG A 174 18.84 -7.24 4.79
C ARG A 174 18.72 -5.81 5.27
N ALA A 175 17.66 -5.50 6.02
CA ALA A 175 17.50 -4.27 6.78
C ALA A 175 16.96 -4.63 8.18
N GLU A 176 17.45 -3.91 9.18
CA GLU A 176 17.05 -4.14 10.57
C GLU A 176 16.57 -2.83 11.19
N ILE A 177 15.30 -2.78 11.57
CA ILE A 177 14.67 -1.70 12.33
C ILE A 177 14.80 -2.08 13.81
N VAL A 178 15.34 -1.17 14.62
CA VAL A 178 15.43 -1.34 16.07
C VAL A 178 14.72 -0.17 16.71
N TYR A 179 13.68 -0.44 17.49
CA TYR A 179 12.82 0.59 18.07
C TYR A 179 12.66 0.39 19.58
N LEU A 180 13.04 1.42 20.35
CA LEU A 180 12.97 1.38 21.81
C LEU A 180 11.57 1.69 22.35
N GLY A 181 10.88 2.68 21.79
CA GLY A 181 9.60 3.16 22.31
C GLY A 181 9.65 3.66 23.75
N ASP A 182 8.54 4.26 24.18
CA ASP A 182 8.26 4.54 25.58
C ASP A 182 7.47 3.36 26.16
N ASP A 183 7.68 3.10 27.46
CA ASP A 183 6.99 2.01 28.16
C ASP A 183 5.48 2.27 28.18
N ASP A 184 4.66 1.23 27.99
CA ASP A 184 3.20 1.28 27.89
C ASP A 184 2.65 2.19 26.76
N ALA A 185 3.46 2.58 25.77
CA ALA A 185 3.08 3.49 24.69
C ALA A 185 2.61 2.78 23.41
N ASP A 186 1.84 1.69 23.53
CA ASP A 186 1.45 0.80 22.42
C ASP A 186 0.93 1.52 21.16
N ALA A 187 0.02 2.48 21.31
CA ALA A 187 -0.53 3.22 20.17
C ALA A 187 0.54 4.07 19.45
N GLN A 188 1.49 4.66 20.19
CA GLN A 188 2.59 5.43 19.60
C GLN A 188 3.62 4.49 18.98
N THR A 189 3.96 3.38 19.65
CA THR A 189 4.84 2.32 19.14
C THR A 189 4.33 1.77 17.82
N GLN A 190 3.03 1.46 17.73
CA GLN A 190 2.41 1.00 16.50
C GLN A 190 2.61 2.00 15.35
N VAL A 191 2.33 3.28 15.60
CA VAL A 191 2.49 4.32 14.56
C VAL A 191 3.94 4.47 14.13
N ASP A 192 4.87 4.53 15.07
CA ASP A 192 6.28 4.76 14.78
C ASP A 192 6.94 3.58 14.08
N VAL A 193 6.63 2.36 14.52
CA VAL A 193 7.14 1.14 13.88
C VAL A 193 6.54 0.99 12.48
N ARG A 194 5.23 1.25 12.30
CA ARG A 194 4.60 1.29 10.97
C ARG A 194 5.32 2.30 10.06
N THR A 195 5.54 3.52 10.53
CA THR A 195 6.24 4.55 9.75
C THR A 195 7.68 4.12 9.43
N LEU A 196 8.41 3.50 10.35
CA LEU A 196 9.76 2.98 10.09
C LEU A 196 9.77 1.88 9.04
N VAL A 197 8.79 0.95 9.09
CA VAL A 197 8.62 -0.09 8.07
C VAL A 197 8.32 0.53 6.71
N GLU A 198 7.41 1.51 6.64
CA GLU A 198 7.08 2.23 5.41
C GLU A 198 8.28 2.95 4.81
N LEU A 199 9.02 3.71 5.63
CA LEU A 199 10.23 4.42 5.20
C LEU A 199 11.28 3.44 4.68
N THR A 200 11.46 2.31 5.38
CA THR A 200 12.44 1.28 5.02
C THR A 200 12.06 0.59 3.72
N ILE A 201 10.82 0.14 3.56
CA ILE A 201 10.35 -0.46 2.29
C ILE A 201 10.45 0.54 1.13
N GLY A 202 10.17 1.82 1.38
CA GLY A 202 10.38 2.90 0.39
C GLY A 202 11.83 3.04 -0.05
N ALA A 203 12.79 2.85 0.86
CA ALA A 203 14.21 2.92 0.57
C ALA A 203 14.72 1.75 -0.31
N LEU A 204 13.98 0.65 -0.44
CA LEU A 204 14.38 -0.51 -1.26
C LEU A 204 14.59 -0.13 -2.73
N GLY A 205 13.75 0.79 -3.25
CA GLY A 205 13.83 1.28 -4.63
C GLY A 205 14.92 2.34 -4.86
N SER A 206 15.58 2.82 -3.80
CA SER A 206 16.51 3.94 -3.88
C SER A 206 17.78 3.59 -4.67
N PRO A 207 18.43 4.57 -5.33
CA PRO A 207 19.72 4.34 -5.99
C PRO A 207 20.80 3.83 -5.02
N ALA A 208 20.76 4.25 -3.76
CA ALA A 208 21.71 3.83 -2.73
C ALA A 208 21.56 2.33 -2.42
N THR A 209 20.33 1.83 -2.26
CA THR A 209 20.07 0.41 -2.04
C THR A 209 20.42 -0.41 -3.27
N ARG A 210 20.06 0.04 -4.47
CA ARG A 210 20.40 -0.66 -5.72
C ARG A 210 21.91 -0.82 -5.93
N ALA A 211 22.71 0.16 -5.48
CA ALA A 211 24.16 0.10 -5.57
C ALA A 211 24.79 -0.98 -4.66
N GLN A 212 24.06 -1.47 -3.65
CA GLN A 212 24.51 -2.56 -2.78
C GLN A 212 24.33 -3.93 -3.43
N ILE A 213 23.44 -4.06 -4.42
CA ILE A 213 23.07 -5.35 -5.03
C ILE A 213 24.12 -5.70 -6.11
N PRO A 214 24.79 -6.86 -6.02
CA PRO A 214 25.71 -7.32 -7.06
C PRO A 214 25.01 -7.51 -8.41
N ALA A 215 25.72 -7.28 -9.51
CA ALA A 215 25.17 -7.44 -10.85
C ALA A 215 24.75 -8.90 -11.17
N GLU A 216 25.34 -9.86 -10.46
CA GLU A 216 25.06 -11.30 -10.59
C GLU A 216 23.86 -11.74 -9.75
N ALA A 217 23.31 -10.87 -8.90
CA ALA A 217 22.22 -11.21 -8.00
C ALA A 217 20.96 -11.61 -8.80
N PRO A 218 20.20 -12.62 -8.31
CA PRO A 218 18.93 -12.98 -8.92
C PRO A 218 17.96 -11.79 -8.97
N ALA A 219 17.20 -11.67 -10.07
CA ALA A 219 16.22 -10.59 -10.24
C ALA A 219 15.15 -10.56 -9.14
N GLY A 220 14.88 -11.70 -8.49
CA GLY A 220 13.96 -11.86 -7.38
C GLY A 220 14.65 -12.18 -6.05
N HIS A 221 15.88 -11.71 -5.83
CA HIS A 221 16.60 -11.94 -4.57
C HIS A 221 15.71 -11.64 -3.35
N PRO A 222 15.80 -12.44 -2.28
CA PRO A 222 15.06 -12.20 -1.06
C PRO A 222 15.46 -10.87 -0.41
N VAL A 223 14.53 -10.31 0.36
CA VAL A 223 14.72 -9.12 1.17
C VAL A 223 14.30 -9.47 2.59
N TRP A 224 15.21 -9.43 3.53
CA TRP A 224 14.92 -9.69 4.94
C TRP A 224 14.74 -8.36 5.66
N LEU A 225 13.54 -8.12 6.17
CA LEU A 225 13.24 -6.97 7.00
C LEU A 225 12.97 -7.45 8.42
N THR A 226 13.93 -7.20 9.31
CA THR A 226 13.80 -7.54 10.72
C THR A 226 13.38 -6.30 11.50
N VAL A 227 12.34 -6.43 12.31
CA VAL A 227 11.86 -5.39 13.23
C VAL A 227 12.08 -5.88 14.65
N VAL A 228 12.93 -5.19 15.40
CA VAL A 228 13.24 -5.50 16.79
C VAL A 228 12.66 -4.40 17.67
N VAL A 229 11.73 -4.74 18.55
CA VAL A 229 11.01 -3.77 19.38
C VAL A 229 11.13 -4.12 20.86
N ASN A 230 11.21 -3.11 21.70
CA ASN A 230 11.16 -3.27 23.16
C ASN A 230 9.84 -3.91 23.60
N GLU A 231 9.91 -5.02 24.32
CA GLU A 231 8.74 -5.72 24.86
C GLU A 231 7.87 -4.84 25.77
N ASP A 232 8.46 -3.89 26.51
CA ASP A 232 7.74 -2.99 27.41
C ASP A 232 6.92 -1.92 26.67
N ALA A 233 7.19 -1.72 25.37
CA ALA A 233 6.51 -0.74 24.52
C ALA A 233 5.44 -1.36 23.60
N VAL A 234 5.35 -2.69 23.57
CA VAL A 234 4.46 -3.47 22.69
C VAL A 234 3.20 -3.85 23.44
N GLY A 235 2.04 -3.55 22.84
CA GLY A 235 0.74 -4.03 23.29
C GLY A 235 -0.08 -4.59 22.12
N PRO A 236 -1.38 -4.81 22.33
CA PRO A 236 -2.25 -5.50 21.36
C PRO A 236 -2.33 -4.82 19.99
N LEU A 237 -2.20 -3.49 19.91
CA LEU A 237 -2.26 -2.78 18.62
C LEU A 237 -1.00 -3.04 17.80
N THR A 238 0.15 -3.03 18.45
CA THR A 238 1.43 -3.31 17.81
C THR A 238 1.54 -4.79 17.44
N GLU A 239 1.11 -5.71 18.31
CA GLU A 239 1.06 -7.16 18.00
C GLU A 239 0.19 -7.45 16.77
N LYS A 240 -1.02 -6.88 16.72
CA LYS A 240 -1.89 -7.05 15.55
C LYS A 240 -1.24 -6.52 14.28
N MET A 241 -0.57 -5.37 14.34
CA MET A 241 0.15 -4.82 13.19
C MET A 241 1.27 -5.76 12.72
N PHE A 242 1.93 -6.47 13.64
CA PHE A 242 2.94 -7.46 13.27
C PHE A 242 2.32 -8.66 12.56
N GLU A 243 1.23 -9.21 13.08
CA GLU A 243 0.49 -10.31 12.44
C GLU A 243 -0.01 -9.89 11.05
N ASP A 244 -0.66 -8.73 10.95
CA ASP A 244 -1.15 -8.16 9.68
C ASP A 244 0.03 -7.94 8.70
N GLY A 245 1.21 -7.55 9.21
CA GLY A 245 2.43 -7.37 8.43
C GLY A 245 3.01 -8.68 7.90
N GLU A 246 3.09 -9.73 8.73
CA GLU A 246 3.53 -11.07 8.32
C GLU A 246 2.62 -11.62 7.21
N ASP A 247 1.30 -11.52 7.39
CA ASP A 247 0.31 -11.92 6.39
C ASP A 247 0.44 -11.08 5.11
N GLN A 248 0.70 -9.78 5.22
CA GLN A 248 0.87 -8.88 4.09
C GLN A 248 2.08 -9.26 3.21
N PHE A 249 3.17 -9.70 3.83
CA PHE A 249 4.40 -10.05 3.12
C PHE A 249 4.48 -11.54 2.72
N ASP A 250 3.51 -12.36 3.13
CA ASP A 250 3.47 -13.76 2.72
C ASP A 250 3.46 -13.93 1.18
N GLY A 251 4.27 -14.87 0.72
CA GLY A 251 4.53 -15.11 -0.70
C GLY A 251 5.17 -13.93 -1.45
N THR A 252 5.66 -12.88 -0.78
CA THR A 252 6.50 -11.83 -1.41
C THR A 252 7.97 -12.25 -1.37
N ARG A 253 8.85 -11.47 -2.00
CA ARG A 253 10.30 -11.61 -1.78
C ARG A 253 10.76 -11.03 -0.44
N VAL A 254 9.88 -10.33 0.28
CA VAL A 254 10.16 -9.75 1.58
C VAL A 254 9.83 -10.77 2.65
N ASP A 255 10.83 -11.17 3.42
CA ASP A 255 10.68 -11.93 4.64
C ASP A 255 10.61 -10.93 5.80
N PHE A 256 9.43 -10.81 6.40
CA PHE A 256 9.16 -9.87 7.48
C PHE A 256 9.24 -10.62 8.81
N VAL A 257 10.25 -10.29 9.61
CA VAL A 257 10.53 -10.97 10.87
C VAL A 257 10.41 -9.96 12.00
N VAL A 258 9.57 -10.25 12.98
CA VAL A 258 9.44 -9.43 14.17
C VAL A 258 10.03 -10.13 15.38
N VAL A 259 10.78 -9.39 16.17
CA VAL A 259 11.37 -9.85 17.43
C VAL A 259 11.06 -8.83 18.51
N THR A 260 10.48 -9.29 19.61
CA THR A 260 10.37 -8.49 20.83
C THR A 260 11.51 -8.86 21.76
N GLU A 261 12.21 -7.84 22.27
CA GLU A 261 13.38 -8.00 23.14
C GLU A 261 13.26 -7.12 24.38
N PRO A 262 13.90 -7.51 25.50
CA PRO A 262 13.96 -6.66 26.68
C PRO A 262 14.61 -5.30 26.37
N ARG A 263 14.13 -4.24 27.04
CA ARG A 263 14.64 -2.87 26.90
C ARG A 263 16.17 -2.77 26.92
N ALA A 264 16.82 -3.52 27.82
CA ALA A 264 18.28 -3.53 27.94
C ALA A 264 18.99 -4.03 26.66
N THR A 265 18.45 -5.07 26.01
CA THR A 265 18.96 -5.60 24.74
C THR A 265 18.82 -4.57 23.63
N ILE A 266 17.65 -3.92 23.53
CA ILE A 266 17.40 -2.88 22.51
C ILE A 266 18.38 -1.70 22.66
N VAL A 267 18.63 -1.25 23.89
CA VAL A 267 19.60 -0.18 24.16
C VAL A 267 21.01 -0.58 23.74
N GLU A 268 21.42 -1.83 23.99
CA GLU A 268 22.71 -2.34 23.55
C GLU A 268 22.81 -2.38 22.01
N MET A 269 21.78 -2.88 21.32
CA MET A 269 21.71 -2.91 19.86
C MET A 269 21.81 -1.52 19.24
N LEU A 270 21.09 -0.54 19.81
CA LEU A 270 21.14 0.85 19.36
C LEU A 270 22.51 1.49 19.57
N ALA A 271 23.26 1.08 20.61
CA ALA A 271 24.59 1.61 20.89
C ALA A 271 25.69 1.06 19.97
N GLN A 272 25.44 -0.06 19.28
CA GLN A 272 26.40 -0.72 18.38
C GLN A 272 26.26 -0.27 16.91
N ARG A 273 25.30 0.61 16.62
CA ARG A 273 25.02 1.16 15.29
C ARG A 273 25.69 2.53 15.09
#